data_AF-A0A257WE56-F1
#
_entry.id   AF-A0A257WE56-F1
#
_cell.length_a   1.000
_cell.length_b   1.000
_cell.length_c   1.000
_cell.angle_alpha   90.00
_cell.angle_beta   90.00
_cell.angle_gamma   90.00
#
_symmetry.space_group_name_H-M   'P 1'
#
loop_
_entity.id
_entity.type
_entity.pdbx_description
1 polymer ?
#
loop_
_entity_poly.entity_id
_entity_poly.type
_entity_poly.pdbx_seq_one_letter_code
_entity_poly.pdbx_strand_id
1 'polypeptide(L)'
;MMDAAHIIENEKVQVVNVNNGERLETYVIRGKRGSGVCCLNGPAARKGAVGDIVVVISYALMDFEEARQFKPWLLFPKEGNKV
;
A
#
# COMPACT_ATOMS: atom_id res chain seq x y z
N MET A 1 3.29 -9.84 -1.11
CA MET A 1 3.19 -8.37 -1.07
C MET A 1 2.99 -7.88 0.35
N MET A 2 1.82 -8.07 0.98
CA MET A 2 1.59 -7.65 2.38
C MET A 2 2.70 -8.14 3.34
N ASP A 3 2.96 -9.45 3.39
CA ASP A 3 4.02 -10.00 4.25
C ASP A 3 5.41 -9.40 3.97
N ALA A 4 5.76 -9.20 2.70
CA ALA A 4 7.06 -8.64 2.31
C ALA A 4 7.19 -7.14 2.61
N ALA A 5 6.05 -6.42 2.66
CA ALA A 5 5.98 -5.02 3.05
C ALA A 5 5.72 -4.83 4.55
N HIS A 6 5.62 -5.93 5.33
CA HIS A 6 5.27 -5.90 6.76
C HIS A 6 3.94 -5.19 7.07
N ILE A 7 2.96 -5.31 6.18
CA ILE A 7 1.60 -4.76 6.35
C ILE A 7 0.65 -5.84 6.85
N ILE A 8 -0.20 -5.50 7.81
CA ILE A 8 -1.22 -6.37 8.39
C ILE A 8 -2.62 -6.08 7.84
N GLU A 9 -3.52 -7.05 8.00
CA GLU A 9 -4.91 -6.90 7.61
C GLU A 9 -5.63 -5.86 8.49
N ASN A 10 -6.52 -5.07 7.90
CA ASN A 10 -7.22 -3.93 8.51
C ASN A 10 -6.33 -2.73 8.88
N GLU A 11 -5.04 -2.75 8.53
CA GLU A 11 -4.14 -1.62 8.77
C GLU A 11 -4.54 -0.40 7.93
N LYS A 12 -4.52 0.79 8.55
CA LYS A 12 -4.73 2.06 7.85
C LYS A 12 -3.52 2.36 6.96
N VAL A 13 -3.79 2.67 5.69
CA VAL A 13 -2.77 3.04 4.71
C VAL A 13 -3.17 4.31 3.97
N GLN A 14 -2.17 5.04 3.48
CA GLN A 14 -2.36 6.05 2.45
C GLN A 14 -2.05 5.42 1.09
N VAL A 15 -2.96 5.63 0.13
CA VAL A 15 -2.74 5.26 -1.27
C VAL A 15 -2.59 6.55 -2.07
N VAL A 16 -1.48 6.65 -2.81
CA VAL A 16 -1.22 7.76 -3.73
C VAL A 16 -1.11 7.21 -5.14
N ASN A 17 -1.88 7.78 -6.05
CA ASN A 17 -1.96 7.33 -7.43
C ASN A 17 -1.04 8.20 -8.30
N VAL A 18 -0.03 7.56 -8.90
CA VAL A 18 1.00 8.23 -9.70
C VAL A 18 0.40 8.79 -10.99
N ASN A 19 -0.61 8.11 -11.54
CA ASN A 19 -1.18 8.44 -12.84
C ASN A 19 -2.08 9.68 -12.80
N ASN A 20 -2.80 9.91 -11.69
CA ASN A 20 -3.79 10.98 -11.59
C ASN A 20 -3.59 11.94 -10.40
N GLY A 21 -2.61 11.69 -9.54
CA GLY A 21 -2.29 12.55 -8.39
C GLY A 21 -3.25 12.44 -7.20
N GLU A 22 -4.26 11.57 -7.26
CA GLU A 22 -5.17 11.35 -6.14
C GLU A 22 -4.44 10.80 -4.91
N ARG A 23 -4.88 11.24 -3.73
CA ARG A 23 -4.33 10.83 -2.44
C ARG A 23 -5.50 10.51 -1.51
N LEU A 24 -5.54 9.29 -1.00
CA LEU A 24 -6.63 8.83 -0.14
C LEU A 24 -6.10 7.99 1.01
N GLU A 25 -6.83 8.02 2.12
CA GLU A 25 -6.61 7.12 3.24
C GLU A 25 -7.67 6.02 3.22
N THR A 26 -7.24 4.79 3.46
CA THR A 26 -8.12 3.63 3.52
C THR A 26 -7.50 2.55 4.41
N TYR A 27 -8.01 1.33 4.36
CA TYR A 27 -7.48 0.18 5.07
C TYR A 27 -7.23 -0.99 4.13
N VAL A 28 -6.37 -1.93 4.55
CA VAL A 28 -5.98 -3.07 3.73
C VAL A 28 -6.92 -4.26 3.95
N ILE A 29 -7.43 -4.82 2.85
CA ILE A 29 -8.17 -6.08 2.82
C ILE A 29 -7.25 -7.18 2.28
N ARG A 30 -7.20 -8.33 2.94
CA ARG A 30 -6.32 -9.43 2.54
C ARG A 30 -6.73 -10.01 1.19
N GLY A 31 -5.81 -9.94 0.22
CA GLY A 31 -5.94 -10.61 -1.08
C GLY A 31 -5.47 -12.07 -1.06
N LYS A 32 -5.83 -12.84 -2.09
CA LYS A 32 -5.34 -14.22 -2.27
C LYS A 32 -3.81 -14.22 -2.43
N ARG A 33 -3.10 -15.02 -1.62
CA ARG A 33 -1.63 -15.16 -1.68
C ARG A 33 -1.15 -15.51 -3.09
N GLY A 34 -0.07 -14.86 -3.54
CA GLY A 34 0.55 -15.08 -4.85
C GLY A 34 -0.21 -14.51 -6.07
N SER A 35 -1.43 -14.01 -5.88
CA SER A 35 -2.24 -13.48 -7.00
C SER A 35 -1.63 -12.23 -7.63
N GLY A 36 -1.02 -11.35 -6.83
CA GLY A 36 -0.64 -10.01 -7.27
C GLY A 36 -1.83 -9.04 -7.32
N VAL A 37 -2.97 -9.41 -6.73
CA VAL A 37 -4.16 -8.54 -6.73
C VAL A 37 -3.87 -7.24 -5.97
N CYS A 38 -4.18 -6.12 -6.60
CA CYS A 38 -4.27 -4.80 -6.00
C CYS A 38 -5.57 -4.19 -6.54
N CYS A 39 -6.52 -3.86 -5.65
CA CYS A 39 -7.85 -3.45 -6.05
C CYS A 39 -8.35 -2.32 -5.16
N LEU A 40 -8.69 -1.19 -5.77
CA LEU A 40 -9.41 -0.11 -5.11
C LEU A 40 -10.90 -0.45 -5.12
N ASN A 41 -11.47 -0.67 -3.93
CA ASN A 41 -12.86 -1.07 -3.77
C ASN A 41 -13.73 0.10 -3.29
N GLY A 42 -15.04 0.00 -3.52
CA GLY A 42 -16.01 0.97 -3.00
C GLY A 42 -15.73 2.41 -3.47
N PRO A 43 -15.83 3.42 -2.59
CA PRO A 43 -15.55 4.82 -2.96
C PRO A 43 -14.14 5.05 -3.51
N ALA A 44 -13.14 4.28 -3.06
CA ALA A 44 -11.77 4.38 -3.55
C ALA A 44 -11.65 3.99 -5.04
N ALA A 45 -12.56 3.15 -5.56
CA ALA A 45 -12.60 2.80 -6.98
C ALA A 45 -12.84 4.01 -7.89
N ARG A 46 -13.41 5.10 -7.38
CA ARG A 46 -13.57 6.35 -8.13
C ARG A 46 -12.29 7.17 -8.24
N LYS A 47 -11.22 6.77 -7.56
CA LYS A 47 -9.95 7.49 -7.43
C LYS A 47 -8.79 6.84 -8.21
N GLY A 48 -9.09 5.82 -9.01
CA GLY A 48 -8.12 5.20 -9.91
C GLY A 48 -8.79 4.31 -10.94
N ALA A 49 -8.01 3.87 -11.92
CA ALA A 49 -8.43 2.94 -12.96
C ALA A 49 -7.55 1.68 -12.94
N VAL A 50 -8.05 0.60 -13.56
CA VAL A 50 -7.23 -0.60 -13.79
C VAL A 50 -6.01 -0.22 -14.62
N GLY A 51 -4.83 -0.59 -14.15
CA GLY A 51 -3.55 -0.28 -14.79
C GLY A 51 -2.83 0.95 -14.21
N ASP A 52 -3.48 1.74 -13.36
CA ASP A 52 -2.81 2.82 -12.65
C ASP A 52 -1.72 2.26 -11.71
N ILE A 53 -0.61 3.00 -11.64
CA ILE A 53 0.47 2.75 -10.70
C ILE A 53 0.15 3.51 -9.41
N VAL A 54 0.09 2.77 -8.31
CA VAL A 54 -0.15 3.33 -6.98
C VAL A 54 1.02 3.02 -6.06
N VAL A 55 1.27 3.93 -5.11
CA VAL A 55 2.15 3.70 -3.96
C VAL A 55 1.27 3.57 -2.74
N VAL A 56 1.46 2.49 -1.98
CA VAL A 56 0.77 2.22 -0.72
C VAL A 56 1.74 2.46 0.42
N ILE A 57 1.36 3.31 1.36
CA ILE A 57 2.20 3.75 2.47
C ILE A 57 1.49 3.39 3.77
N SER A 58 2.17 2.65 4.64
CA SER A 58 1.77 2.52 6.04
C SER A 58 2.64 3.41 6.91
N TYR A 59 2.05 3.91 8.00
CA TYR A 59 2.70 4.76 8.99
C TYR A 59 2.60 4.12 10.37
N ALA A 60 3.66 4.27 11.15
CA ALA A 60 3.65 3.95 12.57
C ALA A 60 3.92 5.22 13.38
N LEU A 61 3.34 5.30 14.57
CA LEU A 61 3.78 6.24 15.59
C LEU A 61 4.85 5.54 16.42
N MET A 62 5.94 6.26 16.66
CA MET A 62 7.11 5.76 17.37
C MET A 62 7.64 6.87 18.27
N ASP A 63 8.39 6.49 19.29
CA ASP A 63 9.13 7.47 20.08
C ASP A 63 10.17 8.17 19.21
N PHE A 64 10.46 9.43 19.49
CA PHE A 64 11.28 10.28 18.62
C PHE A 64 12.66 9.68 18.32
N GLU A 65 13.34 9.14 19.34
CA GLU A 65 14.66 8.54 19.15
C GLU A 65 14.61 7.21 18.38
N GLU A 66 13.53 6.43 18.52
CA GLU A 66 13.32 5.22 17.73
C GLU A 66 13.05 5.55 16.26
N ALA A 67 12.21 6.58 16.01
CA ALA A 67 11.87 7.04 14.68
C ALA A 67 13.10 7.49 13.87
N ARG A 68 14.12 8.07 14.53
CA ARG A 68 15.39 8.47 13.89
C ARG A 68 16.21 7.30 13.38
N GLN A 69 16.06 6.13 13.99
CA GLN A 69 16.82 4.93 13.66
C GLN A 69 16.01 3.94 12.82
N PHE A 70 14.69 4.13 12.74
CA PHE A 70 13.78 3.27 12.00
C PHE A 70 14.14 3.21 10.51
N LYS A 71 14.20 1.99 9.98
CA LYS A 71 14.38 1.74 8.55
C LYS A 71 13.06 1.16 8.01
N PRO A 72 12.39 1.85 7.08
CA PRO A 72 11.13 1.36 6.53
C PRO A 72 11.36 0.13 5.68
N TRP A 73 10.34 -0.72 5.59
CA TRP A 73 10.28 -1.77 4.59
C TRP A 73 9.92 -1.17 3.23
N LEU A 74 10.81 -1.31 2.26
CA LEU A 74 10.62 -0.85 0.90
C LEU A 74 10.41 -2.05 -0.01
N LEU A 75 9.29 -2.09 -0.72
CA LEU A 75 8.93 -3.16 -1.63
C LEU A 75 8.67 -2.61 -3.04
N PHE A 76 9.46 -3.05 -4.00
CA PHE A 76 9.29 -2.74 -5.42
C PHE A 76 8.95 -4.04 -6.16
N PRO A 77 7.65 -4.35 -6.33
CA PRO A 77 7.26 -5.57 -7.03
C PRO A 77 7.59 -5.47 -8.53
N LYS A 78 7.82 -6.63 -9.15
CA LYS A 78 7.93 -6.75 -10.61
C LYS A 78 6.56 -6.62 -11.27
N GLU A 79 6.55 -6.63 -12.60
CA GLU A 79 5.33 -6.66 -13.41
C GLU A 79 4.34 -7.74 -12.92
N GLY A 80 3.05 -7.41 -12.95
CA GLY A 80 2.00 -8.27 -12.40
C GLY A 80 2.06 -8.38 -10.87
N ASN A 81 2.63 -7.39 -10.19
CA ASN A 81 2.66 -7.29 -8.73
C ASN A 81 3.35 -8.48 -8.04
N LYS A 82 4.36 -9.05 -8.71
CA LYS A 82 5.10 -10.22 -8.23
C LYS A 82 6.24 -9.79 -7.32
N VAL A 83 6.32 -10.44 -6.16
CA VAL A 83 7.39 -10.30 -5.17
C VAL A 83 8.32 -11.49 -5.28
#